data_AF-A0A559KGK8-F1
#
_entry.id   AF-A0A559KGK8-F1
#
_cell.length_a   1.000
_cell.length_b   1.000
_cell.length_c   1.000
_cell.angle_alpha   90.00
_cell.angle_beta   90.00
_cell.angle_gamma   90.00
#
_symmetry.space_group_name_H-M   'P 1'
#
loop_
_entity.id
_entity.type
_entity.pdbx_description
1 polymer ?
#
loop_
_entity_poly.entity_id
_entity_poly.type
_entity_poly.pdbx_seq_one_letter_code
_entity_poly.pdbx_strand_id
1 'polypeptide(L)'
;MRTQVGILIIHGMGKKRMGYSKPLQLRLRRRLAGMTGLDISVRDFVFEEVVWSDIVEVNQDFVRKAVKAEFDDELEFDMARSFIIKYAVDVLGYHRIDVGQTTNALHTAIHQRIAESLHQLRKKVGPEAPVCVIAHSLGTVVSSNYIYDMQMQKNVVPPLENNHLETCQTIASFYTLGSPISLFSLKYMNKDESTIQIPAKETNRYRYGEWVNLYYDRDIMAYPIAQFNNNANLNVKDIKLESNSGLRKMIYVICLILSLPFALLPLISNRIKQLFKVASRVLLFGLGVASHNRYFTDKAVIETITEGLIKVWQSVQYDKA
;
A
#
# COMPACT_ATOMS: atom_id res chain seq x y z
N MET A 1 18.78 14.51 23.62
CA MET A 1 17.97 13.32 23.26
C MET A 1 17.99 13.15 21.75
N ARG A 2 18.23 11.93 21.23
CA ARG A 2 18.16 11.61 19.79
C ARG A 2 16.75 11.82 19.28
N THR A 3 16.60 12.38 18.08
CA THR A 3 15.29 12.51 17.45
C THR A 3 14.86 11.14 16.94
N GLN A 4 13.67 10.67 17.29
CA GLN A 4 13.13 9.41 16.76
C GLN A 4 12.41 9.66 15.43
N VAL A 5 12.43 8.66 14.55
CA VAL A 5 11.63 8.62 13.33
C VAL A 5 10.37 7.80 13.59
N GLY A 6 9.21 8.41 13.37
CA GLY A 6 7.93 7.71 13.41
C GLY A 6 7.68 6.96 12.10
N ILE A 7 7.15 5.74 12.18
CA ILE A 7 6.82 4.90 11.03
C ILE A 7 5.37 4.48 11.14
N LEU A 8 4.53 4.98 10.24
CA LEU A 8 3.11 4.63 10.16
C LEU A 8 2.91 3.56 9.08
N ILE A 9 2.36 2.41 9.44
CA ILE A 9 2.11 1.29 8.51
C ILE A 9 0.60 1.13 8.30
N ILE A 10 0.14 1.24 7.05
CA ILE A 10 -1.28 1.14 6.69
C ILE A 10 -1.49 -0.03 5.74
N HIS A 11 -2.43 -0.91 6.08
CA HIS A 11 -2.81 -2.04 5.22
C HIS A 11 -3.81 -1.64 4.14
N GLY A 12 -3.88 -2.44 3.08
CA GLY A 12 -4.93 -2.34 2.07
C GLY A 12 -6.13 -3.23 2.35
N MET A 13 -6.73 -3.76 1.29
CA MET A 13 -7.99 -4.48 1.39
C MET A 13 -7.93 -5.75 2.28
N GLY A 14 -9.10 -6.14 2.76
CA GLY A 14 -9.34 -7.38 3.47
C GLY A 14 -9.01 -7.33 4.96
N LYS A 15 -9.59 -8.29 5.69
CA LYS A 15 -9.49 -8.40 7.14
C LYS A 15 -8.04 -8.47 7.64
N LYS A 16 -7.67 -7.51 8.47
CA LYS A 16 -6.43 -7.49 9.26
C LYS A 16 -6.76 -7.45 10.74
N ARG A 17 -5.76 -7.78 11.55
CA ARG A 17 -5.81 -7.68 13.01
C ARG A 17 -4.55 -6.98 13.49
N MET A 18 -4.60 -6.45 14.71
CA MET A 18 -3.40 -5.96 15.38
C MET A 18 -2.29 -7.03 15.34
N GLY A 19 -1.09 -6.61 15.00
CA GLY A 19 0.09 -7.41 14.77
C GLY A 19 0.34 -7.78 13.31
N TYR A 20 -0.51 -7.40 12.35
CA TYR A 20 -0.33 -7.76 10.94
C TYR A 20 1.00 -7.25 10.37
N SER A 21 1.49 -6.10 10.86
CA SER A 21 2.71 -5.48 10.36
C SER A 21 3.98 -6.03 11.02
N LYS A 22 3.88 -6.84 12.09
CA LYS A 22 5.03 -7.39 12.83
C LYS A 22 6.09 -8.05 11.93
N PRO A 23 5.73 -8.85 10.89
CA PRO A 23 6.74 -9.44 10.00
C PRO A 23 7.55 -8.39 9.23
N LEU A 24 6.91 -7.31 8.78
CA LEU A 24 7.57 -6.19 8.10
C LEU A 24 8.48 -5.44 9.08
N GLN A 25 7.94 -5.07 10.25
CA GLN A 25 8.72 -4.38 11.30
C GLN A 25 9.97 -5.17 11.71
N LEU A 26 9.87 -6.49 11.87
CA LEU A 26 11.01 -7.34 12.24
C LEU A 26 12.10 -7.35 11.17
N ARG A 27 11.71 -7.38 9.88
CA ARG A 27 12.66 -7.35 8.77
C ARG A 27 13.37 -6.00 8.67
N LEU A 28 12.63 -4.90 8.80
CA LEU A 28 13.19 -3.55 8.85
C LEU A 28 14.15 -3.39 10.03
N ARG A 29 13.74 -3.80 11.24
CA ARG A 29 14.62 -3.76 12.44
C ARG A 29 15.90 -4.58 12.26
N ARG A 30 15.79 -5.80 11.71
CA ARG A 30 16.97 -6.65 11.44
C ARG A 30 17.89 -5.99 10.42
N ARG A 31 17.33 -5.39 9.35
CA ARG A 31 18.14 -4.73 8.33
C ARG A 31 18.83 -3.49 8.89
N LEU A 32 18.13 -2.66 9.67
CA LEU A 32 18.67 -1.50 10.37
C LEU A 32 19.80 -1.89 11.34
N ALA A 33 19.59 -2.92 12.17
CA ALA A 33 20.60 -3.40 13.11
C ALA A 33 21.85 -3.99 12.43
N GLY A 34 21.72 -4.45 11.18
CA GLY A 34 22.84 -4.96 10.38
C GLY A 34 23.65 -3.88 9.67
N MET A 35 23.29 -2.59 9.79
CA MET A 35 24.03 -1.50 9.16
C MET A 35 25.24 -1.10 10.02
N THR A 36 26.43 -1.46 9.55
CA THR A 36 27.70 -1.13 10.21
C THR A 36 28.13 0.30 9.87
N GLY A 37 28.81 0.98 10.80
CA GLY A 37 29.36 2.32 10.57
C GLY A 37 28.39 3.48 10.85
N LEU A 38 27.17 3.18 11.29
CA LEU A 38 26.20 4.16 11.77
C LEU A 38 25.86 3.86 13.23
N ASP A 39 25.79 4.89 14.06
CA ASP A 39 25.33 4.78 15.44
C ASP A 39 23.79 4.78 15.50
N ILE A 40 23.20 3.77 14.85
CA ILE A 40 21.75 3.58 14.80
C ILE A 40 21.33 2.67 15.94
N SER A 41 20.36 3.13 16.73
CA SER A 41 19.60 2.27 17.63
C SER A 41 18.30 1.85 16.96
N VAL A 42 17.89 0.59 17.13
CA VAL A 42 16.54 0.14 16.74
C VAL A 42 15.43 0.90 17.48
N ARG A 43 15.75 1.59 18.59
CA ARG A 43 14.83 2.47 19.32
C ARG A 43 14.66 3.84 18.65
N ASP A 44 15.51 4.19 17.69
CA ASP A 44 15.40 5.43 16.93
C ASP A 44 14.24 5.37 15.91
N PHE A 45 13.64 4.19 15.70
CA PHE A 45 12.54 3.96 14.78
C PHE A 45 11.31 3.41 15.54
N VAL A 46 10.24 4.19 15.59
CA VAL A 46 9.03 3.86 16.33
C VAL A 46 7.91 3.53 15.35
N PHE A 47 7.37 2.32 15.45
CA PHE A 47 6.35 1.82 14.54
C PHE A 47 4.95 1.97 15.15
N GLU A 48 4.01 2.44 14.34
CA GLU A 48 2.58 2.42 14.60
C GLU A 48 1.88 1.76 13.41
N GLU A 49 0.95 0.83 13.68
CA GLU A 49 0.18 0.18 12.63
C GLU A 49 -1.27 0.66 12.67
N VAL A 50 -1.78 1.06 11.51
CA VAL A 50 -3.19 1.39 11.33
C VAL A 50 -3.91 0.13 10.90
N VAL A 51 -4.88 -0.30 11.70
CA VAL A 51 -5.85 -1.35 11.33
C VAL A 51 -7.20 -0.68 11.20
N TRP A 52 -7.81 -0.71 10.01
CA TRP A 52 -9.12 -0.11 9.74
C TRP A 52 -10.12 -1.11 9.16
N SER A 53 -9.69 -2.35 8.89
CA SER A 53 -10.53 -3.37 8.24
C SER A 53 -11.78 -3.73 9.04
N ASP A 54 -11.76 -3.58 10.37
CA ASP A 54 -12.90 -3.83 11.25
C ASP A 54 -14.09 -2.90 10.94
N ILE A 55 -13.83 -1.71 10.41
CA ILE A 55 -14.85 -0.72 10.04
C ILE A 55 -15.71 -1.21 8.85
N VAL A 56 -15.09 -1.95 7.92
CA VAL A 56 -15.74 -2.45 6.69
C VAL A 56 -16.09 -3.93 6.76
N GLU A 57 -15.64 -4.64 7.80
CA GLU A 57 -15.77 -6.09 7.95
C GLU A 57 -17.23 -6.57 7.91
N VAL A 58 -18.14 -5.85 8.57
CA VAL A 58 -19.57 -6.20 8.63
C VAL A 58 -20.17 -6.28 7.21
N ASN A 59 -19.80 -5.34 6.35
CA ASN A 59 -20.28 -5.29 4.97
C ASN A 59 -19.68 -6.42 4.12
N GLN A 60 -18.40 -6.75 4.34
CA GLN A 60 -17.75 -7.88 3.67
C GLN A 60 -18.42 -9.21 4.02
N ASP A 61 -18.69 -9.44 5.31
CA ASP A 61 -19.30 -10.66 5.80
C ASP A 61 -20.74 -10.80 5.32
N PHE A 62 -21.49 -9.69 5.24
CA PHE A 62 -22.83 -9.69 4.66
C PHE A 62 -22.83 -10.14 3.19
N VAL A 63 -22.06 -9.48 2.33
CA VAL A 63 -21.99 -9.82 0.90
C VAL A 63 -21.49 -11.25 0.71
N ARG A 64 -20.47 -11.66 1.48
CA ARG A 64 -19.94 -13.00 1.39
C ARG A 64 -20.97 -14.06 1.78
N LYS A 65 -21.73 -13.86 2.86
CA LYS A 65 -22.78 -14.79 3.28
C LYS A 65 -23.91 -14.86 2.24
N ALA A 66 -24.32 -13.72 1.69
CA ALA A 66 -25.35 -13.66 0.66
C ALA A 66 -24.95 -14.45 -0.59
N VAL A 67 -23.76 -14.17 -1.14
CA VAL A 67 -23.24 -14.88 -2.32
C VAL A 67 -23.02 -16.37 -2.03
N LYS A 68 -22.51 -16.70 -0.84
CA LYS A 68 -22.26 -18.09 -0.46
C LYS A 68 -23.55 -18.89 -0.32
N ALA A 69 -24.58 -18.33 0.30
CA ALA A 69 -25.86 -19.01 0.49
C ALA A 69 -26.56 -19.37 -0.83
N GLU A 70 -26.29 -18.60 -1.89
CA GLU A 70 -26.99 -18.73 -3.17
C GLU A 70 -26.18 -19.52 -4.22
N PHE A 71 -24.85 -19.59 -4.11
CA PHE A 71 -24.00 -20.06 -5.22
C PHE A 71 -22.77 -20.92 -4.84
N ASP A 72 -22.66 -21.46 -3.62
CA ASP A 72 -21.41 -22.09 -3.09
C ASP A 72 -20.85 -23.22 -3.98
N ASP A 73 -21.71 -24.01 -4.64
CA ASP A 73 -21.28 -25.17 -5.45
C ASP A 73 -21.28 -24.91 -6.97
N GLU A 74 -21.69 -23.72 -7.44
CA GLU A 74 -21.86 -23.44 -8.87
C GLU A 74 -20.78 -22.51 -9.46
N LEU A 75 -19.95 -21.90 -8.62
CA LEU A 75 -19.03 -20.84 -9.04
C LEU A 75 -17.57 -21.29 -9.08
N GLU A 76 -16.96 -21.19 -10.26
CA GLU A 76 -15.52 -21.36 -10.41
C GLU A 76 -14.74 -20.08 -10.01
N PHE A 77 -13.42 -20.23 -9.79
CA PHE A 77 -12.47 -19.14 -9.49
C PHE A 77 -12.61 -18.45 -8.13
N ASP A 78 -12.93 -19.20 -7.08
CA ASP A 78 -13.11 -18.69 -5.71
C ASP A 78 -12.04 -17.72 -5.22
N MET A 79 -10.76 -17.99 -5.52
CA MET A 79 -9.67 -17.09 -5.12
C MET A 79 -9.80 -15.72 -5.78
N ALA A 80 -10.09 -15.68 -7.08
CA ALA A 80 -10.25 -14.44 -7.83
C ALA A 80 -11.53 -13.70 -7.42
N ARG A 81 -12.64 -14.43 -7.26
CA ARG A 81 -13.91 -13.87 -6.77
C ARG A 81 -13.77 -13.31 -5.36
N SER A 82 -13.13 -14.04 -4.45
CA SER A 82 -12.85 -13.56 -3.09
C SER A 82 -12.00 -12.30 -3.10
N PHE A 83 -10.99 -12.22 -3.96
CA PHE A 83 -10.16 -11.02 -4.13
C PHE A 83 -11.00 -9.83 -4.62
N ILE A 84 -11.77 -10.02 -5.70
CA ILE A 84 -12.61 -8.96 -6.28
C ILE A 84 -13.68 -8.49 -5.29
N ILE A 85 -14.38 -9.40 -4.59
CA ILE A 85 -15.41 -9.04 -3.61
C ILE A 85 -14.79 -8.20 -2.49
N LYS A 86 -13.66 -8.65 -1.90
CA LYS A 86 -12.97 -7.88 -0.86
C LYS A 86 -12.55 -6.50 -1.37
N TYR A 87 -11.96 -6.45 -2.56
CA TYR A 87 -11.55 -5.19 -3.15
C TYR A 87 -12.74 -4.26 -3.40
N ALA A 88 -13.77 -4.75 -4.08
CA ALA A 88 -14.94 -3.95 -4.44
C ALA A 88 -15.69 -3.46 -3.21
N VAL A 89 -15.92 -4.31 -2.21
CA VAL A 89 -16.58 -3.90 -0.96
C VAL A 89 -15.76 -2.84 -0.23
N ASP A 90 -14.43 -2.99 -0.14
CA ASP A 90 -13.59 -2.00 0.53
C ASP A 90 -13.51 -0.69 -0.24
N VAL A 91 -13.39 -0.75 -1.57
CA VAL A 91 -13.38 0.43 -2.43
C VAL A 91 -14.71 1.16 -2.38
N LEU A 92 -15.83 0.45 -2.48
CA LEU A 92 -17.17 1.04 -2.42
C LEU A 92 -17.49 1.57 -1.02
N GLY A 93 -17.09 0.85 0.02
CA GLY A 93 -17.24 1.29 1.41
C GLY A 93 -16.42 2.55 1.72
N TYR A 94 -15.21 2.64 1.15
CA TYR A 94 -14.35 3.81 1.30
C TYR A 94 -14.79 4.99 0.42
N HIS A 95 -15.43 4.74 -0.72
CA HIS A 95 -15.82 5.80 -1.65
C HIS A 95 -16.68 6.86 -0.95
N ARG A 96 -16.33 8.13 -1.11
CA ARG A 96 -17.22 9.24 -0.74
C ARG A 96 -18.39 9.24 -1.72
N ILE A 97 -19.55 8.77 -1.26
CA ILE A 97 -20.81 9.01 -1.96
C ILE A 97 -21.43 10.21 -1.25
N ASP A 98 -21.33 11.38 -1.87
CA ASP A 98 -22.00 12.58 -1.38
C ASP A 98 -23.48 12.49 -1.78
N VAL A 99 -24.29 11.78 -0.99
CA VAL A 99 -25.75 11.84 -1.10
C VAL A 99 -26.22 13.00 -0.22
N GLY A 100 -26.28 14.21 -0.79
CA GLY A 100 -26.59 15.44 -0.05
C GLY A 100 -25.36 16.00 0.69
N GLN A 101 -25.54 16.57 1.90
CA GLN A 101 -24.47 17.15 2.72
C GLN A 101 -23.78 16.14 3.67
N THR A 102 -24.12 14.86 3.60
CA THR A 102 -23.61 13.85 4.54
C THR A 102 -22.36 13.19 3.98
N THR A 103 -21.20 13.46 4.59
CA THR A 103 -19.97 12.72 4.27
C THR A 103 -20.15 11.25 4.66
N ASN A 104 -19.72 10.31 3.81
CA ASN A 104 -19.81 8.87 4.08
C ASN A 104 -19.21 8.51 5.46
N ALA A 105 -20.04 7.95 6.35
CA ALA A 105 -19.66 7.58 7.71
C ALA A 105 -18.47 6.60 7.76
N LEU A 106 -18.35 5.68 6.80
CA LEU A 106 -17.22 4.73 6.72
C LEU A 106 -15.91 5.43 6.38
N HIS A 107 -15.95 6.37 5.41
CA HIS A 107 -14.80 7.18 5.06
C HIS A 107 -14.30 7.98 6.28
N THR A 108 -15.21 8.67 6.97
CA THR A 108 -14.91 9.43 8.18
C THR A 108 -14.36 8.53 9.28
N ALA A 109 -14.94 7.36 9.53
CA ALA A 109 -14.45 6.41 10.52
C ALA A 109 -13.04 5.88 10.20
N ILE A 110 -12.74 5.59 8.93
CA ILE A 110 -11.39 5.18 8.51
C ILE A 110 -10.39 6.31 8.74
N HIS A 111 -10.73 7.55 8.39
CA HIS A 111 -9.87 8.71 8.63
C HIS A 111 -9.67 8.99 10.13
N GLN A 112 -10.71 8.79 10.96
CA GLN A 112 -10.62 8.86 12.43
C GLN A 112 -9.64 7.82 12.98
N ARG A 113 -9.65 6.59 12.48
CA ARG A 113 -8.70 5.54 12.87
C ARG A 113 -7.25 5.91 12.55
N ILE A 114 -7.02 6.62 11.45
CA ILE A 114 -5.68 7.15 11.10
C ILE A 114 -5.28 8.25 12.07
N ALA A 115 -6.18 9.20 12.37
CA ALA A 115 -5.95 10.29 13.31
C ALA A 115 -5.57 9.76 14.71
N GLU A 116 -6.31 8.76 15.19
CA GLU A 116 -6.02 8.09 16.46
C GLU A 116 -4.64 7.42 16.46
N SER A 117 -4.27 6.76 15.36
CA SER A 117 -2.96 6.10 15.23
C SER A 117 -1.83 7.13 15.19
N LEU A 118 -1.98 8.23 14.45
CA LEU A 118 -1.02 9.34 14.45
C LEU A 118 -0.87 9.94 15.85
N HIS A 119 -1.96 10.11 16.58
CA HIS A 119 -1.92 10.57 17.96
C HIS A 119 -1.16 9.60 18.89
N GLN A 120 -1.33 8.28 18.74
CA GLN A 120 -0.54 7.30 19.48
C GLN A 120 0.94 7.32 19.08
N LEU A 121 1.25 7.50 17.80
CA LEU A 121 2.62 7.64 17.34
C LEU A 121 3.27 8.90 17.95
N ARG A 122 2.56 10.02 17.89
CA ARG A 122 2.98 11.32 18.45
C ARG A 122 3.25 11.26 19.95
N LYS A 123 2.47 10.51 20.73
CA LYS A 123 2.79 10.25 22.16
C LYS A 123 4.14 9.59 22.37
N LYS A 124 4.62 8.81 21.40
CA LYS A 124 5.88 8.05 21.48
C LYS A 124 7.08 8.83 20.97
N VAL A 125 6.93 9.58 19.87
CA VAL A 125 8.05 10.28 19.19
C VAL A 125 8.07 11.80 19.37
N GLY A 126 6.97 12.39 19.84
CA GLY A 126 6.79 13.83 19.97
C GLY A 126 6.13 14.48 18.73
N PRO A 127 5.67 15.75 18.86
CA PRO A 127 4.91 16.45 17.82
C PRO A 127 5.72 16.90 16.60
N GLU A 128 7.04 16.93 16.71
CA GLU A 128 7.96 17.42 15.65
C GLU A 128 8.79 16.30 15.00
N ALA A 129 8.49 15.04 15.32
CA ALA A 129 9.24 13.92 14.79
C ALA A 129 8.93 13.69 13.30
N PRO A 130 9.94 13.39 12.46
CA PRO A 130 9.70 13.02 11.08
C PRO A 130 8.89 11.72 11.02
N VAL A 131 7.90 11.68 10.12
CA VAL A 131 7.07 10.50 9.88
C VAL A 131 7.35 9.91 8.51
N CYS A 132 7.59 8.60 8.48
CA CYS A 132 7.64 7.80 7.25
C CYS A 132 6.39 6.94 7.17
N VAL A 133 5.62 7.10 6.09
CA VAL A 133 4.39 6.34 5.85
C VAL A 133 4.71 5.16 4.94
N ILE A 134 4.30 3.96 5.33
CA ILE A 134 4.38 2.74 4.51
C ILE A 134 2.97 2.22 4.30
N ALA A 135 2.44 2.33 3.10
CA ALA A 135 1.09 1.91 2.78
C ALA A 135 1.06 0.83 1.71
N HIS A 136 0.11 -0.10 1.81
CA HIS A 136 -0.05 -1.20 0.86
C HIS A 136 -1.43 -1.17 0.20
N SER A 137 -1.49 -1.44 -1.11
CA SER A 137 -2.74 -1.63 -1.86
C SER A 137 -3.71 -0.47 -1.62
N LEU A 138 -4.99 -0.71 -1.33
CA LEU A 138 -5.98 0.34 -1.05
C LEU A 138 -5.56 1.31 0.07
N GLY A 139 -4.70 0.85 0.99
CA GLY A 139 -4.14 1.69 2.04
C GLY A 139 -3.35 2.88 1.49
N THR A 140 -2.75 2.76 0.30
CA THR A 140 -2.03 3.87 -0.34
C THR A 140 -2.98 5.00 -0.73
N VAL A 141 -4.18 4.66 -1.24
CA VAL A 141 -5.23 5.63 -1.59
C VAL A 141 -5.79 6.27 -0.33
N VAL A 142 -6.10 5.47 0.68
CA VAL A 142 -6.60 5.92 1.98
C VAL A 142 -5.61 6.90 2.62
N SER A 143 -4.33 6.52 2.70
CA SER A 143 -3.27 7.39 3.23
C SER A 143 -3.11 8.67 2.40
N SER A 144 -3.08 8.56 1.07
CA SER A 144 -2.94 9.73 0.19
C SER A 144 -4.08 10.72 0.39
N ASN A 145 -5.33 10.25 0.48
CA ASN A 145 -6.48 11.11 0.71
C ASN A 145 -6.48 11.74 2.10
N TYR A 146 -6.11 11.00 3.15
CA TYR A 146 -5.99 11.55 4.50
C TYR A 146 -4.92 12.66 4.55
N ILE A 147 -3.74 12.41 3.98
CA ILE A 147 -2.66 13.40 3.89
C ILE A 147 -3.13 14.63 3.11
N TYR A 148 -3.83 14.42 2.00
CA TYR A 148 -4.41 15.52 1.21
C TYR A 148 -5.37 16.38 2.02
N ASP A 149 -6.32 15.75 2.71
CA ASP A 149 -7.31 16.48 3.53
C ASP A 149 -6.63 17.33 4.62
N MET A 150 -5.56 16.80 5.24
CA MET A 150 -4.77 17.52 6.24
C MET A 150 -3.98 18.68 5.64
N GLN A 151 -3.22 18.44 4.56
CA GLN A 151 -2.38 19.46 3.93
C GLN A 151 -3.19 20.59 3.30
N MET A 152 -4.39 20.28 2.79
CA MET A 152 -5.30 21.27 2.20
C MET A 152 -6.30 21.86 3.21
N GLN A 153 -6.14 21.56 4.51
CA GLN A 153 -6.99 22.05 5.60
C GLN A 153 -8.49 21.87 5.34
N LYS A 154 -8.86 20.77 4.66
CA LYS A 154 -10.26 20.43 4.39
C LYS A 154 -10.99 19.97 5.66
N ASN A 155 -10.25 19.61 6.71
CA ASN A 155 -10.73 19.28 8.06
C ASN A 155 -11.90 18.27 8.08
N VAL A 156 -11.91 17.30 7.16
CA VAL A 156 -12.95 16.25 7.09
C VAL A 156 -13.00 15.46 8.41
N VAL A 157 -11.82 15.15 8.95
CA VAL A 157 -11.62 14.67 10.32
C VAL A 157 -10.49 15.50 10.90
N PRO A 158 -10.71 16.35 11.91
CA PRO A 158 -9.65 17.16 12.49
C PRO A 158 -8.63 16.28 13.24
N PRO A 159 -7.38 16.74 13.40
CA PRO A 159 -6.41 16.08 14.28
C PRO A 159 -6.91 16.10 15.74
N LEU A 160 -6.46 15.15 16.56
CA LEU A 160 -6.83 15.10 17.98
C LEU A 160 -6.15 16.23 18.76
N GLU A 161 -4.93 16.59 18.38
CA GLU A 161 -4.20 17.76 18.85
C GLU A 161 -3.64 18.55 17.67
N ASN A 162 -3.67 19.89 17.74
CA ASN A 162 -3.14 20.74 16.67
C ASN A 162 -1.61 20.81 16.71
N ASN A 163 -0.93 19.86 16.07
CA ASN A 163 0.53 19.79 15.96
C ASN A 163 0.98 19.33 14.56
N HIS A 164 2.25 19.56 14.22
CA HIS A 164 2.77 19.29 12.88
C HIS A 164 2.68 17.80 12.49
N LEU A 165 2.89 16.87 13.44
CA LEU A 165 2.79 15.44 13.17
C LEU A 165 1.35 15.02 12.84
N GLU A 166 0.38 15.39 13.67
CA GLU A 166 -1.02 15.02 13.48
C GLU A 166 -1.68 15.75 12.29
N THR A 167 -1.14 16.89 11.87
CA THR A 167 -1.54 17.63 10.66
C THR A 167 -0.77 17.22 9.39
N CYS A 168 -0.02 16.11 9.46
CA CYS A 168 0.76 15.55 8.33
C CYS A 168 1.86 16.49 7.77
N GLN A 169 2.30 17.49 8.54
CA GLN A 169 3.35 18.44 8.17
C GLN A 169 4.77 17.92 8.43
N THR A 170 4.93 16.86 9.23
CA THR A 170 6.23 16.19 9.45
C THR A 170 6.44 14.94 8.58
N ILE A 171 5.57 14.68 7.60
CA ILE A 171 5.74 13.51 6.72
C ILE A 171 6.95 13.73 5.82
N ALA A 172 8.03 12.99 6.12
CA ALA A 172 9.29 13.03 5.40
C ALA A 172 9.32 12.03 4.25
N SER A 173 8.64 10.89 4.35
CA SER A 173 8.65 9.90 3.27
C SER A 173 7.35 9.12 3.15
N PHE A 174 7.02 8.73 1.92
CA PHE A 174 5.85 7.91 1.61
C PHE A 174 6.21 6.74 0.69
N TYR A 175 6.11 5.53 1.22
CA TYR A 175 6.32 4.29 0.47
C TYR A 175 4.96 3.68 0.11
N THR A 176 4.66 3.63 -1.18
CA THR A 176 3.44 3.00 -1.69
C THR A 176 3.77 1.64 -2.29
N LEU A 177 3.17 0.58 -1.73
CA LEU A 177 3.44 -0.81 -2.10
C LEU A 177 2.22 -1.38 -2.83
N GLY A 178 2.37 -1.85 -4.06
CA GLY A 178 1.27 -2.44 -4.82
C GLY A 178 0.10 -1.47 -5.02
N SER A 179 0.40 -0.21 -5.33
CA SER A 179 -0.52 0.92 -5.22
C SER A 179 -1.52 1.02 -6.40
N PRO A 180 -2.83 1.07 -6.14
CA PRO A 180 -3.83 1.35 -7.17
C PRO A 180 -4.07 2.85 -7.41
N ILE A 181 -3.26 3.77 -6.85
CA ILE A 181 -3.48 5.23 -6.97
C ILE A 181 -3.69 5.69 -8.43
N SER A 182 -2.98 5.08 -9.39
CA SER A 182 -3.16 5.34 -10.83
C SER A 182 -4.58 5.11 -11.34
N LEU A 183 -5.34 4.19 -10.73
CA LEU A 183 -6.75 3.92 -11.08
C LEU A 183 -7.68 4.97 -10.44
N PHE A 184 -7.29 5.50 -9.28
CA PHE A 184 -8.05 6.53 -8.55
C PHE A 184 -7.73 7.94 -9.02
N SER A 185 -6.63 8.17 -9.76
CA SER A 185 -6.26 9.47 -10.32
C SER A 185 -7.29 9.99 -11.33
N LEU A 186 -8.14 9.12 -11.90
CA LEU A 186 -9.29 9.51 -12.73
C LEU A 186 -10.20 10.55 -12.06
N LYS A 187 -10.35 10.48 -10.74
CA LYS A 187 -11.14 11.45 -9.96
C LYS A 187 -10.55 12.87 -9.99
N TYR A 188 -9.29 12.99 -10.36
CA TYR A 188 -8.49 14.19 -10.18
C TYR A 188 -7.83 14.71 -11.47
N MET A 189 -8.05 14.08 -12.63
CA MET A 189 -7.39 14.43 -13.91
C MET A 189 -7.59 15.88 -14.38
N ASN A 190 -8.60 16.58 -13.87
CA ASN A 190 -8.91 17.96 -14.24
C ASN A 190 -8.60 18.99 -13.14
N LYS A 191 -7.85 18.62 -12.09
CA LYS A 191 -7.56 19.52 -10.96
C LYS A 191 -6.05 19.72 -10.80
N ASP A 192 -5.59 20.94 -11.09
CA ASP A 192 -4.23 21.43 -10.81
C ASP A 192 -3.86 21.39 -9.32
N GLU A 193 -4.84 21.15 -8.44
CA GLU A 193 -4.74 21.17 -6.97
C GLU A 193 -4.63 19.78 -6.32
N SER A 194 -4.40 18.70 -7.08
CA SER A 194 -4.71 17.33 -6.62
C SER A 194 -3.59 16.53 -5.95
N THR A 195 -2.41 17.11 -5.75
CA THR A 195 -1.22 16.32 -5.39
C THR A 195 -0.77 16.62 -3.97
N ILE A 196 -0.74 15.59 -3.11
CA ILE A 196 -0.11 15.69 -1.80
C ILE A 196 1.36 16.02 -1.93
N GLN A 197 1.90 16.77 -0.97
CA GLN A 197 3.30 17.14 -0.97
C GLN A 197 4.10 16.20 -0.09
N ILE A 198 5.06 15.50 -0.71
CA ILE A 198 5.99 14.60 -0.03
C ILE A 198 7.41 14.94 -0.52
N PRO A 199 8.31 15.33 0.39
CA PRO A 199 8.04 15.58 1.81
C PRO A 199 7.13 16.82 2.00
N ALA A 200 6.43 16.92 3.13
CA ALA A 200 5.45 17.99 3.35
C ALA A 200 6.12 19.38 3.40
N LYS A 201 5.42 20.46 3.05
CA LYS A 201 6.00 21.83 2.94
C LYS A 201 6.85 22.27 4.14
N GLU A 202 6.40 21.95 5.36
CA GLU A 202 7.09 22.35 6.59
C GLU A 202 8.27 21.43 6.95
N THR A 203 8.49 20.35 6.18
CA THR A 203 9.70 19.54 6.26
C THR A 203 10.91 20.20 5.61
N ASN A 204 10.89 21.48 5.22
CA ASN A 204 12.14 22.21 4.97
C ASN A 204 13.11 22.15 6.17
N ARG A 205 12.61 21.71 7.34
CA ARG A 205 13.37 21.31 8.54
C ARG A 205 14.16 20.00 8.40
N TYR A 206 13.90 19.19 7.38
CA TYR A 206 14.58 17.92 7.12
C TYR A 206 15.23 18.00 5.74
N ARG A 207 16.53 17.68 5.66
CA ARG A 207 17.29 17.75 4.39
C ARG A 207 16.97 16.62 3.41
N TYR A 208 16.16 15.64 3.82
CA TYR A 208 15.80 14.49 3.00
C TYR A 208 14.33 14.12 3.13
N GLY A 209 13.73 13.78 1.99
CA GLY A 209 12.43 13.15 1.93
C GLY A 209 12.13 12.61 0.53
N GLU A 210 11.29 11.59 0.44
CA GLU A 210 10.99 10.93 -0.83
C GLU A 210 9.59 10.30 -0.86
N TRP A 211 9.03 10.22 -2.05
CA TRP A 211 7.90 9.34 -2.34
C TRP A 211 8.38 8.23 -3.27
N VAL A 212 8.36 6.99 -2.79
CA VAL A 212 8.75 5.82 -3.59
C VAL A 212 7.55 4.89 -3.78
N ASN A 213 7.26 4.58 -5.04
CA ASN A 213 6.24 3.61 -5.41
C ASN A 213 6.89 2.30 -5.87
N LEU A 214 6.64 1.22 -5.14
CA LEU A 214 7.15 -0.12 -5.41
C LEU A 214 6.01 -0.99 -5.96
N TYR A 215 6.18 -1.51 -7.17
CA TYR A 215 5.17 -2.35 -7.83
C TYR A 215 5.80 -3.53 -8.55
N TYR A 216 5.15 -4.71 -8.51
CA TYR A 216 5.56 -5.84 -9.33
C TYR A 216 5.05 -5.73 -10.76
N ASP A 217 5.84 -6.26 -11.71
CA ASP A 217 5.44 -6.44 -13.11
C ASP A 217 4.15 -7.28 -13.29
N ARG A 218 3.82 -8.14 -12.33
CA ARG A 218 2.61 -8.99 -12.34
C ARG A 218 1.51 -8.55 -11.39
N ASP A 219 1.72 -7.51 -10.58
CA ASP A 219 0.68 -7.07 -9.67
C ASP A 219 -0.44 -6.37 -10.45
N ILE A 220 -1.60 -7.03 -10.50
CA ILE A 220 -2.76 -6.60 -11.29
C ILE A 220 -3.40 -5.30 -10.78
N MET A 221 -3.04 -4.85 -9.58
CA MET A 221 -3.58 -3.63 -8.98
C MET A 221 -2.57 -2.48 -8.97
N ALA A 222 -1.32 -2.72 -9.37
CA ALA A 222 -0.23 -1.79 -9.15
C ALA A 222 0.38 -1.31 -10.47
N TYR A 223 0.60 0.00 -10.56
CA TYR A 223 1.13 0.64 -11.74
C TYR A 223 2.12 1.76 -11.35
N PRO A 224 2.94 2.24 -12.29
CA PRO A 224 3.64 3.50 -12.14
C PRO A 224 2.67 4.62 -11.78
N ILE A 225 3.02 5.46 -10.80
CA ILE A 225 2.17 6.57 -10.36
C ILE A 225 2.77 7.94 -10.66
N ALA A 226 4.07 8.04 -10.96
CA ALA A 226 4.75 9.32 -11.15
C ALA A 226 4.12 10.13 -12.30
N GLN A 227 3.69 9.47 -13.36
CA GLN A 227 3.05 10.12 -14.52
C GLN A 227 1.67 10.72 -14.21
N PHE A 228 1.03 10.30 -13.11
CA PHE A 228 -0.28 10.84 -12.70
C PHE A 228 -0.14 11.99 -11.69
N ASN A 229 1.10 12.42 -11.42
CA ASN A 229 1.39 13.56 -10.60
C ASN A 229 1.64 14.78 -11.50
N ASN A 230 0.66 15.68 -11.58
CA ASN A 230 0.74 16.89 -12.42
C ASN A 230 1.67 17.98 -11.85
N ASN A 231 2.24 17.76 -10.67
CA ASN A 231 3.13 18.73 -10.04
C ASN A 231 4.59 18.40 -10.35
N ALA A 232 5.21 19.22 -11.21
CA ALA A 232 6.61 19.10 -11.59
C ALA A 232 7.60 19.12 -10.40
N ASN A 233 7.17 19.62 -9.23
CA ASN A 233 8.00 19.69 -8.02
C ASN A 233 7.90 18.44 -7.13
N LEU A 234 7.07 17.44 -7.48
CA LEU A 234 6.90 16.22 -6.69
C LEU A 234 7.58 15.03 -7.37
N ASN A 235 8.75 14.66 -6.83
CA ASN A 235 9.60 13.60 -7.35
C ASN A 235 9.15 12.23 -6.83
N VAL A 236 8.06 11.68 -7.40
CA VAL A 236 7.66 10.31 -7.12
C VAL A 236 8.56 9.36 -7.90
N LYS A 237 9.26 8.47 -7.19
CA LYS A 237 10.15 7.46 -7.79
C LYS A 237 9.43 6.14 -7.93
N ASP A 238 9.11 5.77 -9.17
CA ASP A 238 8.58 4.45 -9.52
C ASP A 238 9.71 3.41 -9.59
N ILE A 239 9.63 2.36 -8.76
CA ILE A 239 10.56 1.22 -8.75
C ILE A 239 9.78 -0.04 -9.10
N LYS A 240 10.05 -0.56 -10.30
CA LYS A 240 9.53 -1.85 -10.75
C LYS A 240 10.29 -2.99 -10.07
N LEU A 241 9.56 -3.93 -9.49
CA LEU A 241 10.06 -5.17 -8.93
C LEU A 241 9.78 -6.32 -9.89
N GLU A 242 10.75 -7.22 -10.04
CA GLU A 242 10.59 -8.40 -10.88
C GLU A 242 9.95 -9.54 -10.07
N SER A 243 8.79 -10.04 -10.50
CA SER A 243 8.21 -11.25 -9.92
C SER A 243 9.02 -12.47 -10.33
N ASN A 244 9.96 -12.86 -9.46
CA ASN A 244 10.83 -14.04 -9.45
C ASN A 244 10.80 -14.87 -10.75
N SER A 245 11.76 -14.59 -11.65
CA SER A 245 11.84 -15.11 -13.02
C SER A 245 12.02 -16.63 -13.12
N GLY A 246 12.46 -17.30 -12.05
CA GLY A 246 12.65 -18.76 -12.01
C GLY A 246 11.35 -19.56 -12.10
N LEU A 247 10.33 -19.17 -11.34
CA LEU A 247 9.00 -19.81 -11.40
C LEU A 247 8.33 -19.55 -12.75
N ARG A 248 8.58 -18.38 -13.38
CA ARG A 248 8.14 -18.09 -14.76
C ARG A 248 8.78 -19.04 -15.76
N LYS A 249 10.10 -19.24 -15.73
CA LYS A 249 10.76 -20.21 -16.62
C LYS A 249 10.22 -21.62 -16.38
N MET A 250 10.04 -22.02 -15.13
CA MET A 250 9.55 -23.36 -14.80
C MET A 250 8.09 -23.57 -15.22
N ILE A 251 7.18 -22.64 -14.92
CA ILE A 251 5.77 -22.72 -15.34
C ILE A 251 5.67 -22.62 -16.86
N TYR A 252 6.43 -21.73 -17.50
CA TYR A 252 6.44 -21.62 -18.96
C TYR A 252 6.98 -22.90 -19.60
N VAL A 253 8.05 -23.49 -19.06
CA VAL A 253 8.59 -24.79 -19.49
C VAL A 253 7.60 -25.92 -19.23
N ILE A 254 6.92 -25.95 -18.09
CA ILE A 254 5.85 -26.93 -17.82
C ILE A 254 4.70 -26.75 -18.81
N CYS A 255 4.23 -25.52 -19.06
CA CYS A 255 3.22 -25.24 -20.06
C CYS A 255 3.69 -25.58 -21.48
N LEU A 256 4.97 -25.37 -21.80
CA LEU A 256 5.57 -25.71 -23.09
C LEU A 256 5.66 -27.24 -23.26
N ILE A 257 6.14 -27.96 -22.24
CA ILE A 257 6.21 -29.42 -22.19
C ILE A 257 4.79 -30.03 -22.24
N LEU A 258 3.83 -29.44 -21.53
CA LEU A 258 2.44 -29.89 -21.56
C LEU A 258 1.73 -29.54 -22.87
N SER A 259 2.23 -28.58 -23.65
CA SER A 259 1.67 -28.21 -24.97
C SER A 259 2.41 -28.84 -26.17
N LEU A 260 3.61 -29.36 -25.96
CA LEU A 260 4.42 -30.08 -26.96
C LEU A 260 3.72 -31.34 -27.53
N PRO A 261 3.05 -32.18 -26.72
CA PRO A 261 2.21 -33.27 -27.23
C PRO A 261 1.04 -32.75 -28.09
N PHE A 262 0.60 -31.51 -27.86
CA PHE A 262 -0.61 -30.94 -28.47
C PHE A 262 -0.36 -30.23 -29.81
N ALA A 263 0.85 -29.73 -30.02
CA ALA A 263 1.25 -29.10 -31.29
C ALA A 263 1.59 -30.14 -32.39
N LEU A 264 2.01 -31.35 -32.00
CA LEU A 264 2.41 -32.42 -32.91
C LEU A 264 1.28 -33.41 -33.26
N LEU A 265 0.10 -33.26 -32.65
CA LEU A 265 -1.07 -34.11 -32.89
C LEU A 265 -2.20 -33.28 -33.53
N PRO A 266 -2.43 -33.39 -34.85
CA PRO A 266 -3.50 -32.66 -35.55
C PRO A 266 -4.92 -33.06 -35.09
N LEU A 267 -5.04 -34.14 -34.31
CA LEU A 267 -6.29 -34.71 -33.79
C LEU A 267 -6.80 -34.07 -32.49
N ILE A 268 -6.07 -33.15 -31.89
CA ILE A 268 -6.50 -32.58 -30.61
C ILE A 268 -7.48 -31.44 -30.87
N SER A 269 -8.72 -31.68 -30.43
CA SER A 269 -9.84 -30.76 -30.60
C SER A 269 -9.50 -29.34 -30.12
N ASN A 270 -10.05 -28.35 -30.83
CA ASN A 270 -9.94 -26.94 -30.45
C ASN A 270 -10.41 -26.66 -29.00
N ARG A 271 -11.28 -27.52 -28.44
CA ARG A 271 -11.71 -27.44 -27.04
C ARG A 271 -10.56 -27.65 -26.05
N ILE A 272 -9.64 -28.58 -26.32
CA ILE A 272 -8.51 -28.84 -25.41
C ILE A 272 -7.48 -27.70 -25.47
N LYS A 273 -7.23 -27.14 -26.67
CA LYS A 273 -6.40 -25.92 -26.82
C LYS A 273 -7.00 -24.72 -26.08
N GLN A 274 -8.33 -24.55 -26.12
CA GLN A 274 -9.03 -23.54 -25.34
C GLN A 274 -8.91 -23.78 -23.83
N LEU A 275 -9.08 -25.01 -23.36
CA LEU A 275 -8.93 -25.38 -21.94
C LEU A 275 -7.54 -25.01 -21.40
N PHE A 276 -6.47 -25.32 -22.14
CA PHE A 276 -5.10 -24.91 -21.77
C PHE A 276 -4.92 -23.38 -21.72
N LYS A 277 -5.52 -22.66 -22.66
CA LYS A 277 -5.48 -21.19 -22.69
C LYS A 277 -6.24 -20.58 -21.51
N VAL A 278 -7.37 -21.16 -21.11
CA VAL A 278 -8.12 -20.73 -19.92
C VAL A 278 -7.34 -21.05 -18.65
N ALA A 279 -6.85 -22.29 -18.49
CA ALA A 279 -6.08 -22.71 -17.32
C ALA A 279 -4.81 -21.86 -17.09
N SER A 280 -4.08 -21.56 -18.16
CA SER A 280 -2.89 -20.69 -18.08
C SER A 280 -3.23 -19.25 -17.67
N ARG A 281 -4.36 -18.70 -18.12
CA ARG A 281 -4.81 -17.34 -17.71
C ARG A 281 -5.21 -17.29 -16.24
N VAL A 282 -5.90 -18.32 -15.75
CA VAL A 282 -6.30 -18.44 -14.35
C VAL A 282 -5.08 -18.55 -13.45
N LEU A 283 -4.11 -19.36 -13.85
CA LEU A 283 -2.83 -19.47 -13.16
C LEU A 283 -2.08 -18.12 -13.12
N LEU A 284 -2.04 -17.39 -14.24
CA LEU A 284 -1.43 -16.07 -14.32
C LEU A 284 -2.13 -15.04 -13.42
N PHE A 285 -3.46 -15.06 -13.33
CA PHE A 285 -4.21 -14.19 -12.42
C PHE A 285 -3.88 -14.50 -10.95
N GLY A 286 -3.85 -15.79 -10.58
CA GLY A 286 -3.44 -16.22 -9.24
C GLY A 286 -2.02 -15.76 -8.87
N LEU A 287 -1.09 -15.82 -9.82
CA LEU A 287 0.27 -15.27 -9.66
C LEU A 287 0.28 -13.74 -9.47
N GLY A 288 -0.66 -13.03 -10.09
CA GLY A 288 -0.83 -11.60 -9.89
C GLY A 288 -1.32 -11.26 -8.48
N VAL A 289 -2.34 -11.96 -8.00
CA VAL A 289 -2.82 -11.85 -6.60
C VAL A 289 -1.72 -12.22 -5.60
N ALA A 290 -0.92 -13.24 -5.89
CA ALA A 290 0.21 -13.62 -5.04
C ALA A 290 1.30 -12.53 -5.03
N SER A 291 1.62 -11.94 -6.19
CA SER A 291 2.55 -10.82 -6.30
C SER A 291 2.09 -9.62 -5.45
N HIS A 292 0.79 -9.32 -5.50
CA HIS A 292 0.18 -8.25 -4.73
C HIS A 292 0.35 -8.38 -3.21
N ASN A 293 0.46 -9.60 -2.68
CA ASN A 293 0.57 -9.84 -1.24
C ASN A 293 2.01 -10.01 -0.73
N ARG A 294 3.03 -9.95 -1.61
CA ARG A 294 4.42 -10.31 -1.24
C ARG A 294 5.24 -9.17 -0.63
N TYR A 295 4.85 -7.92 -0.84
CA TYR A 295 5.68 -6.74 -0.54
C TYR A 295 6.29 -6.71 0.86
N PHE A 296 5.54 -7.09 1.89
CA PHE A 296 5.99 -7.04 3.30
C PHE A 296 7.15 -8.01 3.63
N THR A 297 7.44 -8.93 2.71
CA THR A 297 8.46 -9.96 2.90
C THR A 297 9.59 -9.89 1.88
N ASP A 298 9.45 -9.06 0.85
CA ASP A 298 10.40 -9.01 -0.25
C ASP A 298 11.67 -8.24 0.11
N LYS A 299 12.83 -8.82 -0.20
CA LYS A 299 14.13 -8.25 0.18
C LYS A 299 14.37 -6.87 -0.43
N ALA A 300 14.04 -6.67 -1.70
CA ALA A 300 14.27 -5.40 -2.39
C ALA A 300 13.37 -4.28 -1.82
N VAL A 301 12.14 -4.63 -1.43
CA VAL A 301 11.23 -3.71 -0.73
C VAL A 301 11.82 -3.30 0.62
N ILE A 302 12.26 -4.26 1.43
CA ILE A 302 12.86 -4.00 2.74
C ILE A 302 14.13 -3.16 2.62
N GLU A 303 14.99 -3.43 1.65
CA GLU A 303 16.22 -2.67 1.40
C GLU A 303 15.89 -1.23 1.02
N THR A 304 14.99 -1.02 0.05
CA THR A 304 14.58 0.32 -0.39
C THR A 304 14.03 1.16 0.76
N ILE A 305 13.11 0.60 1.55
CA ILE A 305 12.52 1.32 2.69
C ILE A 305 13.60 1.61 3.75
N THR A 306 14.47 0.64 4.05
CA THR A 306 15.50 0.83 5.09
C THR A 306 16.50 1.92 4.70
N GLU A 307 16.92 1.99 3.44
CA GLU A 307 17.83 3.03 2.95
C GLU A 307 17.25 4.43 3.12
N GLY A 308 15.98 4.63 2.79
CA GLY A 308 15.34 5.93 2.96
C GLY A 308 15.06 6.28 4.42
N LEU A 309 14.67 5.31 5.26
CA LEU A 309 14.56 5.49 6.71
C LEU A 309 15.88 5.98 7.33
N ILE A 310 17.01 5.42 6.89
CA ILE A 310 18.35 5.84 7.35
C ILE A 310 18.62 7.29 6.94
N LYS A 311 18.34 7.67 5.70
CA LYS A 311 18.56 9.04 5.22
C LYS A 311 17.70 10.07 5.96
N VAL A 312 16.44 9.75 6.22
CA VAL A 312 15.56 10.57 7.08
C VAL A 312 16.16 10.69 8.48
N TRP A 313 16.54 9.57 9.10
CA TRP A 313 17.14 9.56 10.44
C TRP A 313 18.42 10.39 10.50
N GLN A 314 19.35 10.22 9.55
CA GLN A 314 20.58 11.02 9.46
C GLN A 314 20.26 12.51 9.34
N SER A 315 19.30 12.88 8.49
CA SER A 315 18.93 14.29 8.28
C SER A 315 18.52 14.99 9.58
N VAL A 316 17.91 14.27 10.53
CA VAL A 316 17.45 14.85 11.81
C VAL A 316 18.41 14.67 12.98
N GLN A 317 19.44 13.84 12.85
CA GLN A 317 20.51 13.76 13.85
C GLN A 317 21.59 14.82 13.60
N TYR A 318 21.94 15.08 12.34
CA TYR A 318 23.06 15.97 12.00
C TYR A 318 22.69 17.46 11.98
N ASP A 319 21.41 17.83 11.95
CA ASP A 319 20.96 19.24 12.11
C ASP A 319 21.02 19.72 13.59
N LYS A 320 21.42 18.85 14.53
CA LYS A 320 21.61 19.20 15.96
C LYS A 320 23.09 19.33 16.37
N ALA A 321 24.02 19.20 15.43
CA ALA A 321 25.47 19.35 15.62
C ALA A 321 25.93 20.72 15.10
#